data_AF-A0A961KYU9-F1
#
_entry.id   AF-A0A961KYU9-F1
#
_cell.length_a   1.000
_cell.length_b   1.000
_cell.length_c   1.000
_cell.angle_alpha   90.00
_cell.angle_beta   90.00
_cell.angle_gamma   90.00
#
_symmetry.space_group_name_H-M   'P 1'
#
loop_
_entity.id
_entity.type
_entity.pdbx_description
1 polymer ?
#
loop_
_entity_poly.entity_id
_entity_poly.type
_entity_poly.pdbx_seq_one_letter_code
_entity_poly.pdbx_strand_id
1 'polypeptide(L)' 'MLQTRHAPAPDALRLAPGLALARARAHEATGPARVLFALLAGGAARGPILWLQPGWYAEKLN' A
#
# COMPACT_ATOMS: atom_id res chain seq x y z
N MET A 1 14.52 -23.10 3.49
CA MET A 1 14.40 -22.36 4.76
C MET A 1 14.58 -20.87 4.44
N LEU A 2 13.50 -20.13 4.21
CA LEU A 2 13.58 -18.70 3.86
C LEU A 2 13.90 -17.91 5.13
N GLN A 3 15.16 -17.47 5.28
CA GLN A 3 15.56 -16.60 6.37
C GLN A 3 14.87 -15.24 6.24
N THR A 4 14.02 -14.90 7.21
CA THR A 4 13.53 -13.54 7.41
C THR A 4 14.61 -12.74 8.14
N ARG A 5 15.43 -11.98 7.39
CA ARG A 5 16.29 -10.97 8.02
C ARG A 5 15.39 -9.92 8.68
N HIS A 6 15.40 -9.88 10.01
CA HIS A 6 14.81 -8.79 10.76
C HIS A 6 15.71 -7.55 10.59
N ALA A 7 15.37 -6.71 9.61
CA ALA A 7 15.97 -5.39 9.44
C ALA A 7 15.31 -4.38 10.39
N PRO A 8 15.98 -3.28 10.75
CA PRO A 8 15.39 -2.18 11.52
C PRO A 8 14.06 -1.73 10.91
N ALA A 9 13.14 -1.28 11.75
CA ALA A 9 11.83 -0.78 11.31
C ALA A 9 12.03 0.28 10.21
N PRO A 10 11.55 0.03 8.97
CA PRO A 10 11.67 0.99 7.89
C PRO A 10 10.95 2.30 8.25
N ASP A 11 11.35 3.41 7.61
CA ASP A 11 10.49 4.59 7.54
C ASP A 11 9.07 4.18 7.14
N ALA A 12 8.05 4.86 7.65
CA ALA A 12 6.66 4.45 7.52
C ALA A 12 5.84 5.50 6.77
N LEU A 13 4.98 5.03 5.86
CA LEU A 13 3.99 5.86 5.19
C LEU A 13 2.82 6.08 6.13
N ARG A 14 2.68 7.30 6.67
CA ARG A 14 1.60 7.65 7.60
C ARG A 14 0.35 8.05 6.80
N LEU A 15 -0.74 7.34 7.00
CA LEU A 15 -2.00 7.58 6.30
C LEU A 15 -2.98 8.42 7.13
N ALA A 16 -3.03 8.16 8.44
CA ALA A 16 -3.89 8.83 9.40
C ALA A 16 -3.32 8.65 10.83
N PRO A 17 -3.84 9.38 11.85
CA PRO A 17 -3.47 9.10 13.23
C PRO A 17 -3.69 7.63 13.58
N GLY A 18 -2.64 6.95 14.06
CA GLY A 18 -2.69 5.52 14.39
C GLY A 18 -2.62 4.56 13.20
N LEU A 19 -2.53 5.05 11.96
CA LEU A 19 -2.46 4.21 10.75
C LEU A 19 -1.20 4.53 9.93
N ALA A 20 -0.24 3.60 9.93
CA ALA A 20 1.00 3.72 9.17
C ALA A 20 1.38 2.39 8.50
N LEU A 21 1.92 2.48 7.30
CA LEU A 21 2.40 1.34 6.52
C LEU A 21 3.93 1.31 6.51
N ALA A 22 4.53 0.21 6.98
CA ALA A 22 5.97 0.03 6.90
C ALA A 22 6.45 0.05 5.42
N ARG A 23 7.49 0.84 5.10
CA ARG A 23 8.05 0.83 3.74
C ARG A 23 8.76 -0.49 3.43
N ALA A 24 8.95 -0.76 2.13
CA ALA A 24 9.57 -1.99 1.62
C ALA A 24 8.88 -3.28 2.12
N ARG A 25 7.56 -3.23 2.29
CA ARG A 25 6.69 -4.36 2.62
C ARG A 25 5.44 -4.32 1.75
N ALA A 26 4.88 -5.49 1.46
CA ALA A 26 3.58 -5.60 0.82
C ALA A 26 2.50 -5.49 1.90
N HIS A 27 1.47 -4.67 1.64
CA HIS A 27 0.31 -4.50 2.49
C HIS A 27 -0.94 -4.85 1.69
N GLU A 28 -1.81 -5.68 2.25
CA GLU A 28 -3.08 -6.05 1.63
C GLU A 28 -4.23 -5.30 2.31
N ALA A 29 -5.09 -4.68 1.50
CA ALA A 29 -6.30 -4.03 1.97
C ALA A 29 -7.51 -4.68 1.31
N THR A 30 -8.37 -5.30 2.12
CA THR A 30 -9.59 -6.00 1.68
C THR A 30 -10.83 -5.24 2.10
N GLY A 31 -11.93 -5.42 1.35
CA GLY A 31 -13.26 -4.91 1.71
C GLY A 31 -13.73 -3.71 0.87
N PRO A 32 -14.88 -3.12 1.23
CA PRO A 32 -15.56 -2.10 0.42
C PRO A 32 -14.73 -0.82 0.23
N ALA A 33 -13.90 -0.48 1.23
CA ALA A 33 -13.11 0.76 1.22
C ALA A 33 -11.70 0.63 0.62
N ARG A 34 -11.35 -0.51 -0.02
CA ARG A 34 -10.00 -0.76 -0.56
C ARG A 34 -9.53 0.29 -1.57
N VAL A 35 -10.45 0.84 -2.36
CA VAL A 35 -10.15 1.90 -3.34
C VAL A 35 -9.81 3.20 -2.63
N LEU A 36 -10.62 3.61 -1.64
CA LEU A 36 -10.33 4.78 -0.82
C LEU A 36 -9.01 4.63 -0.06
N PHE A 37 -8.74 3.44 0.50
CA PHE A 37 -7.48 3.13 1.15
C PHE A 37 -6.28 3.32 0.20
N ALA A 38 -6.40 2.83 -1.03
CA ALA A 38 -5.36 2.98 -2.04
C ALA A 38 -5.12 4.46 -2.41
N LEU A 39 -6.20 5.26 -2.55
CA LEU A 39 -6.11 6.69 -2.80
C LEU A 39 -5.48 7.46 -1.62
N LEU A 40 -5.83 7.12 -0.37
CA LEU A 40 -5.20 7.69 0.83
C LEU A 40 -3.70 7.38 0.88
N ALA A 41 -3.31 6.15 0.57
CA ALA A 41 -1.91 5.76 0.45
C ALA A 41 -1.19 6.52 -0.66
N GLY A 42 -1.84 6.70 -1.81
CA GLY A 42 -1.32 7.52 -2.90
C GLY A 42 -1.12 8.98 -2.49
N GLY A 43 -2.10 9.60 -1.84
CA GLY A 43 -2.01 10.99 -1.37
C GLY A 43 -0.95 11.22 -0.29
N ALA A 44 -0.66 10.21 0.53
CA ALA A 44 0.41 10.28 1.54
C ALA A 44 1.82 10.04 0.96
N ALA A 45 1.92 9.42 -0.22
CA ALA A 45 3.20 9.05 -0.83
C ALA A 45 3.89 10.28 -1.46
N ARG A 46 5.23 10.26 -1.46
CA ARG A 46 6.05 11.22 -2.19
C ARG A 46 6.70 10.53 -3.39
N GLY A 47 6.58 11.16 -4.55
CA GLY A 47 7.11 10.63 -5.82
C GLY A 47 6.04 9.93 -6.66
N PRO A 48 6.44 9.33 -7.81
CA PRO A 48 5.50 8.67 -8.72
C PRO A 48 4.88 7.43 -8.08
N ILE A 49 3.61 7.20 -8.42
CA ILE A 49 2.83 6.02 -7.99
C ILE A 49 2.54 5.19 -9.23
N LEU A 50 2.86 3.90 -9.15
CA LEU A 50 2.50 2.92 -10.17
C LEU A 50 1.18 2.26 -9.80
N TRP A 51 0.13 2.55 -10.57
CA TRP A 51 -1.16 1.87 -10.45
C TRP A 51 -1.16 0.64 -11.35
N LEU A 52 -1.37 -0.53 -10.75
CA LEU A 52 -1.42 -1.80 -11.46
C LEU A 52 -2.84 -2.34 -11.45
N GLN A 53 -3.41 -2.52 -12.64
CA GLN A 53 -4.65 -3.26 -12.83
C GLN A 53 -4.33 -4.52 -13.64
N PRO A 54 -4.58 -5.73 -13.09
CA PRO A 54 -4.45 -6.95 -13.88
C PRO A 54 -5.43 -6.92 -15.06
N GLY A 55 -4.99 -7.30 -16.25
CA GLY A 55 -5.84 -7.26 -17.45
C GLY A 55 -7.10 -8.14 -17.39
N TRP A 56 -7.15 -9.08 -16.44
CA TRP A 56 -8.30 -9.95 -16.17
C TRP A 56 -9.28 -9.37 -15.12
N TYR A 57 -8.94 -8.26 -14.46
CA TYR A 57 -9.76 -7.68 -13.40
C TYR A 57 -10.75 -6.66 -14.00
N ALA A 58 -12.05 -6.92 -13.79
CA ALA A 58 -13.13 -6.20 -14.46
C ALA A 58 -13.34 -4.76 -13.94
N GLU A 59 -13.03 -4.51 -12.67
CA GLU A 59 -13.20 -3.20 -12.04
C GLU A 59 -12.08 -2.26 -12.47
N LYS A 60 -12.44 -1.08 -12.99
CA LYS A 60 -11.51 -0.03 -13.38
C LYS A 60 -11.50 1.07 -12.33
N LEU A 61 -10.32 1.55 -11.99
CA LEU A 61 -10.18 2.86 -11.34
C LEU A 61 -10.41 3.90 -12.44
N ASN A 62 -11.53 4.65 -12.33
CA ASN A 62 -12.08 5.53 -13.37
C ASN A 62 -11.04 6.34 -14.18
#